data_AF-A0A3T0N3Z9-F1
#
_entry.id   AF-A0A3T0N3Z9-F1
#
_cell.length_a   1.000
_cell.length_b   1.000
_cell.length_c   1.000
_cell.angle_alpha   90.00
_cell.angle_beta   90.00
_cell.angle_gamma   90.00
#
_symmetry.space_group_name_H-M   'P 1'
#
loop_
_entity.id
_entity.type
_entity.pdbx_description
1 polymer ?
#
loop_
_entity_poly.entity_id
_entity_poly.type
_entity_poly.pdbx_seq_one_letter_code
_entity_poly.pdbx_strand_id
1 'polypeptide(L)'
;MSVQPLEATMAITVKTKIPKPAKKTSNVSGVDMAALETELDKNSSWGSYAAAPVFSAKFDKSKKVSEITVALKPVITVPKWNEYARSTKKRQAEWDRMIKALEKYLSSLHALMLEAVAKFAAEMKDKDLDKSGLGAATKEAKAAFAKAVKDYTSKTSNGSSVGVYLDYIEPDPATFKKTVPAPKSSTYTVAGKTIAAVFKVLDKRSFWGRYRSHPKYKASFQLDGHVKTFTLTSKPTIIMPKWKDYSKGNKGQKASWDSMWKSLDVHEKHHHTIFSDCVTQLGKTVISTEILEEDLEEFWKDETSSWQDKQDAFDDKTDHGANKGVVLDASSDP
;
A
#
# COMPACT_ATOMS: atom_id res chain seq x y z
N MET A 1 83.30 33.33 16.31
CA MET A 1 82.06 32.52 16.28
C MET A 1 81.36 32.82 14.97
N SER A 2 81.30 31.85 14.06
CA SER A 2 80.61 32.01 12.77
C SER A 2 79.11 31.85 13.03
N VAL A 3 78.34 32.91 12.83
CA VAL A 3 76.87 32.87 12.93
C VAL A 3 76.39 32.14 11.67
N GLN A 4 75.94 30.89 11.82
CA GLN A 4 75.28 30.19 10.73
C GLN A 4 74.04 30.99 10.30
N PRO A 5 73.84 31.24 8.99
CA PRO A 5 72.62 31.88 8.53
C PRO A 5 71.42 31.03 8.97
N LEU A 6 70.40 31.68 9.53
CA LEU A 6 69.09 31.06 9.69
C LEU A 6 68.61 30.64 8.30
N GLU A 7 68.70 29.34 7.99
CA GLU A 7 68.06 28.80 6.79
C GLU A 7 66.57 29.08 6.90
N ALA A 8 66.07 29.95 6.02
CA ALA A 8 64.65 30.22 5.93
C ALA A 8 63.96 28.91 5.51
N THR A 9 63.29 28.26 6.45
CA THR A 9 62.43 27.11 6.17
C THR A 9 61.34 27.56 5.20
N MET A 10 61.43 27.10 3.95
CA MET A 10 60.40 27.38 2.96
C MET A 10 59.12 26.63 3.34
N ALA A 11 58.08 27.38 3.71
CA ALA A 11 56.78 26.81 4.05
C ALA A 11 56.09 26.21 2.81
N ILE A 12 55.58 24.98 2.92
CA ILE A 12 54.82 24.33 1.85
C ILE A 12 53.46 25.00 1.71
N THR A 13 53.15 25.49 0.51
CA THR A 13 51.80 26.01 0.20
C THR A 13 50.86 24.86 -0.13
N VAL A 14 49.76 24.70 0.63
CA VAL A 14 48.73 23.69 0.32
C VAL A 14 47.49 24.36 -0.29
N LYS A 15 47.13 23.95 -1.52
CA LYS A 15 45.94 24.38 -2.25
C LYS A 15 44.88 23.28 -2.26
N THR A 16 43.61 23.63 -2.19
CA THR A 16 42.49 22.68 -2.28
C THR A 16 41.62 22.97 -3.51
N LYS A 17 41.15 21.91 -4.16
CA LYS A 17 40.17 21.95 -5.26
C LYS A 17 39.06 20.96 -4.95
N ILE A 18 38.11 21.39 -4.13
CA ILE A 18 37.05 20.52 -3.58
C ILE A 18 35.69 21.14 -3.88
N PRO A 19 34.98 20.69 -4.93
CA PRO A 19 33.63 21.15 -5.20
C PRO A 19 32.63 20.51 -4.24
N LYS A 20 31.39 21.01 -4.25
CA LYS A 20 30.26 20.31 -3.61
C LYS A 20 30.07 18.91 -4.22
N PRO A 21 29.58 17.92 -3.46
CA PRO A 21 29.32 16.58 -3.99
C PRO A 21 28.36 16.61 -5.18
N ALA A 22 28.73 15.92 -6.27
CA ALA A 22 27.80 15.67 -7.36
C ALA A 22 26.77 14.63 -6.93
N LYS A 23 25.48 14.89 -7.17
CA LYS A 23 24.38 13.98 -6.80
C LYS A 23 24.10 12.99 -7.92
N LYS A 24 24.07 11.71 -7.59
CA LYS A 24 23.61 10.60 -8.42
C LYS A 24 22.42 9.91 -7.77
N THR A 25 21.66 9.18 -8.58
CA THR A 25 20.54 8.36 -8.10
C THR A 25 20.72 6.90 -8.48
N SER A 26 20.36 6.00 -7.58
CA SER A 26 20.15 4.57 -7.86
C SER A 26 18.66 4.27 -7.78
N ASN A 27 18.11 3.57 -8.77
CA ASN A 27 16.69 3.21 -8.73
C ASN A 27 16.48 2.04 -7.78
N VAL A 28 15.41 2.09 -7.00
CA VAL A 28 14.92 0.98 -6.18
C VAL A 28 13.43 0.79 -6.42
N SER A 29 12.99 -0.47 -6.36
CA SER A 29 11.59 -0.84 -6.51
C SER A 29 11.07 -1.50 -5.25
N GLY A 30 9.82 -1.22 -4.92
CA GLY A 30 9.13 -1.80 -3.77
C GLY A 30 7.68 -1.30 -3.71
N VAL A 31 6.76 -2.22 -3.43
CA VAL A 31 5.31 -1.92 -3.36
C VAL A 31 4.88 -1.37 -1.99
N ASP A 32 5.68 -1.62 -0.96
CA ASP A 32 5.52 -1.16 0.42
C ASP A 32 6.89 -0.86 1.07
N MET A 33 6.90 -0.51 2.36
CA MET A 33 8.13 -0.17 3.09
C MET A 33 9.04 -1.37 3.31
N ALA A 34 8.50 -2.57 3.51
CA ALA A 34 9.29 -3.77 3.76
C ALA A 34 10.01 -4.26 2.49
N ALA A 35 9.32 -4.20 1.35
CA ALA A 35 9.90 -4.48 0.04
C ALA A 35 10.99 -3.47 -0.31
N LEU A 36 10.80 -2.19 0.02
CA LEU A 36 11.82 -1.15 -0.16
C LEU A 36 13.04 -1.39 0.72
N GLU A 37 12.85 -1.68 2.00
CA GLU A 37 13.94 -2.02 2.93
C GLU A 37 14.74 -3.22 2.40
N THR A 38 14.06 -4.28 1.99
CA THR A 38 14.69 -5.46 1.38
C THR A 38 15.51 -5.11 0.13
N GLU A 39 15.00 -4.24 -0.75
CA GLU A 39 15.72 -3.81 -1.95
C GLU A 39 16.93 -2.93 -1.61
N LEU A 40 16.80 -2.06 -0.61
CA LEU A 40 17.87 -1.20 -0.15
C LEU A 40 18.99 -2.02 0.51
N ASP A 41 18.66 -3.04 1.30
CA ASP A 41 19.58 -3.92 2.01
C ASP A 41 20.39 -4.86 1.11
N LYS A 42 19.96 -5.07 -0.15
CA LYS A 42 20.81 -5.72 -1.17
C LYS A 42 22.08 -4.93 -1.44
N ASN A 43 22.09 -3.63 -1.11
CA ASN A 43 23.27 -2.79 -1.19
C ASN A 43 23.96 -2.75 0.17
N SER A 44 25.30 -2.65 0.16
CA SER A 44 26.09 -2.45 1.39
C SER A 44 25.73 -1.20 2.21
N SER A 45 24.96 -0.27 1.63
CA SER A 45 24.37 0.91 2.27
C SER A 45 23.21 1.43 1.42
N TRP A 46 22.23 2.09 2.06
CA TRP A 46 21.07 2.68 1.38
C TRP A 46 21.42 3.90 0.53
N GLY A 47 22.61 4.47 0.72
CA GLY A 47 23.20 5.49 -0.13
C GLY A 47 24.71 5.57 0.11
N SER A 48 25.45 6.14 -0.84
CA SER A 48 26.92 6.13 -0.80
C SER A 48 27.55 7.51 -0.92
N TYR A 49 28.70 7.68 -0.27
CA TYR A 49 29.60 8.82 -0.43
C TYR A 49 30.95 8.33 -0.96
N ALA A 50 31.41 8.90 -2.06
CA ALA A 50 32.71 8.58 -2.65
C ALA A 50 33.50 9.87 -2.89
N ALA A 51 34.71 9.94 -2.35
CA ALA A 51 35.64 11.02 -2.62
C ALA A 51 37.08 10.48 -2.58
N ALA A 52 37.70 10.38 -3.76
CA ALA A 52 39.09 9.95 -3.88
C ALA A 52 40.01 11.19 -4.00
N PRO A 53 40.95 11.40 -3.05
CA PRO A 53 41.91 12.51 -3.14
C PRO A 53 42.94 12.24 -4.24
N VAL A 54 43.15 13.26 -5.07
CA VAL A 54 44.25 13.34 -6.03
C VAL A 54 45.21 14.39 -5.54
N PHE A 55 46.47 14.00 -5.35
CA PHE A 55 47.54 14.90 -4.93
C PHE A 55 48.42 15.22 -6.13
N SER A 56 48.74 16.49 -6.30
CA SER A 56 49.81 16.95 -7.19
C SER A 56 50.72 17.92 -6.44
N ALA A 57 51.96 18.04 -6.87
CA ALA A 57 52.93 18.91 -6.21
C ALA A 57 53.84 19.64 -7.19
N LYS A 58 54.38 20.76 -6.73
CA LYS A 58 55.50 21.47 -7.36
C LYS A 58 56.72 21.34 -6.48
N PHE A 59 57.88 21.31 -7.13
CA PHE A 59 59.17 21.22 -6.48
C PHE A 59 59.99 22.47 -6.78
N ASP A 60 60.76 22.93 -5.81
CA ASP A 60 61.71 24.02 -6.01
C ASP A 60 63.01 23.53 -6.71
N LYS A 61 63.98 24.44 -6.84
CA LYS A 61 65.28 24.14 -7.45
C LYS A 61 66.08 23.10 -6.67
N SER A 62 65.82 22.95 -5.37
CA SER A 62 66.44 21.98 -4.46
C SER A 62 65.71 20.63 -4.46
N LYS A 63 64.72 20.43 -5.35
CA LYS A 63 63.85 19.25 -5.42
C LYS A 63 63.02 19.03 -4.15
N LYS A 64 62.83 20.07 -3.34
CA LYS A 64 61.93 20.07 -2.18
C LYS A 64 60.54 20.52 -2.60
N VAL A 65 59.52 20.01 -1.93
CA VAL A 65 58.13 20.36 -2.20
C VAL A 65 57.90 21.81 -1.82
N SER A 66 57.36 22.61 -2.74
CA SER A 66 57.00 24.01 -2.49
C SER A 66 55.49 24.24 -2.50
N GLU A 67 54.75 23.41 -3.23
CA GLU A 67 53.30 23.48 -3.31
C GLU A 67 52.70 22.07 -3.38
N ILE A 68 51.62 21.81 -2.64
CA ILE A 68 50.79 20.62 -2.76
C ILE A 68 49.38 21.08 -3.15
N THR A 69 48.77 20.43 -4.15
CA THR A 69 47.35 20.57 -4.45
C THR A 69 46.62 19.28 -4.08
N VAL A 70 45.57 19.41 -3.25
CA VAL A 70 44.63 18.33 -2.94
C VAL A 70 43.34 18.57 -3.73
N ALA A 71 43.05 17.70 -4.68
CA ALA A 71 41.82 17.73 -5.46
C ALA A 71 40.89 16.58 -5.06
N LEU A 72 39.59 16.88 -4.91
CA LEU A 72 38.55 15.87 -4.68
C LEU A 72 37.48 16.01 -5.76
N LYS A 73 36.85 14.88 -6.11
CA LYS A 73 35.62 14.84 -6.91
C LYS A 73 34.55 14.09 -6.12
N PRO A 74 33.97 14.71 -5.08
CA PRO A 74 32.99 14.05 -4.23
C PRO A 74 31.73 13.73 -5.01
N VAL A 75 31.18 12.54 -4.78
CA VAL A 75 29.92 12.05 -5.34
C VAL A 75 29.09 11.48 -4.21
N ILE A 76 27.81 11.82 -4.18
CA ILE A 76 26.80 11.16 -3.35
C ILE A 76 25.83 10.40 -4.24
N THR A 77 25.42 9.21 -3.82
CA THR A 77 24.35 8.44 -4.47
C THR A 77 23.21 8.26 -3.47
N VAL A 78 22.01 8.67 -3.86
CA VAL A 78 20.78 8.49 -3.07
C VAL A 78 19.81 7.59 -3.83
N PRO A 79 18.99 6.78 -3.15
CA PRO A 79 18.05 5.93 -3.83
C PRO A 79 16.88 6.77 -4.36
N LYS A 80 16.28 6.29 -5.45
CA LYS A 80 15.09 6.84 -6.08
C LYS A 80 14.06 5.73 -6.18
N TRP A 81 12.95 5.90 -5.48
CA TRP A 81 11.86 4.94 -5.50
C TRP A 81 11.03 5.07 -6.80
N ASN A 82 11.01 4.00 -7.58
CA ASN A 82 10.32 3.93 -8.87
C ASN A 82 8.80 4.11 -8.74
N GLU A 83 8.20 3.53 -7.70
CA GLU A 83 6.75 3.54 -7.48
C GLU A 83 6.27 4.69 -6.57
N TYR A 84 7.14 5.64 -6.19
CA TYR A 84 6.83 6.76 -5.29
C TYR A 84 5.50 7.45 -5.64
N ALA A 85 5.32 7.84 -6.90
CA ALA A 85 4.12 8.57 -7.34
C ALA A 85 2.82 7.74 -7.28
N ARG A 86 2.93 6.40 -7.28
CA ARG A 86 1.81 5.47 -7.17
C ARG A 86 1.52 5.05 -5.73
N SER A 87 2.42 5.37 -4.81
CA SER A 87 2.30 5.01 -3.40
C SER A 87 1.34 5.92 -2.63
N THR A 88 1.00 5.51 -1.41
CA THR A 88 0.13 6.27 -0.50
C THR A 88 0.85 7.50 0.03
N LYS A 89 0.08 8.49 0.50
CA LYS A 89 0.67 9.73 1.05
C LYS A 89 1.49 9.49 2.31
N LYS A 90 1.08 8.54 3.16
CA LYS A 90 1.83 8.14 4.36
C LYS A 90 3.17 7.53 3.98
N ARG A 91 3.17 6.61 3.01
CA ARG A 91 4.38 5.97 2.48
C ARG A 91 5.32 6.96 1.79
N GLN A 92 4.78 7.90 1.02
CA GLN A 92 5.57 9.00 0.43
C GLN A 92 6.25 9.85 1.50
N ALA A 93 5.52 10.25 2.55
CA ALA A 93 6.07 11.06 3.63
C ALA A 93 7.19 10.33 4.40
N GLU A 94 7.02 9.03 4.61
CA GLU A 94 8.03 8.20 5.27
C GLU A 94 9.30 8.05 4.42
N TRP A 95 9.14 7.80 3.12
CA TRP A 95 10.25 7.83 2.16
C TRP A 95 11.00 9.18 2.19
N ASP A 96 10.27 10.30 2.17
CA ASP A 96 10.87 11.63 2.17
C ASP A 96 11.62 11.93 3.47
N ARG A 97 11.10 11.46 4.62
CA ARG A 97 11.78 11.52 5.92
C ARG A 97 13.11 10.78 5.86
N MET A 98 13.11 9.55 5.38
CA MET A 98 14.30 8.72 5.24
C MET A 98 15.32 9.36 4.29
N ILE A 99 14.91 9.84 3.11
CA ILE A 99 15.81 10.51 2.16
C ILE A 99 16.46 11.75 2.78
N LYS A 100 15.71 12.55 3.52
CA LYS A 100 16.24 13.72 4.21
C LYS A 100 17.29 13.34 5.26
N ALA A 101 17.06 12.27 6.02
CA ALA A 101 18.03 11.74 6.98
C ALA A 101 19.30 11.24 6.26
N LEU A 102 19.13 10.55 5.14
CA LEU A 102 20.23 10.05 4.32
C LEU A 102 21.08 11.19 3.75
N GLU A 103 20.46 12.23 3.20
CA GLU A 103 21.19 13.41 2.69
C GLU A 103 21.99 14.11 3.79
N LYS A 104 21.45 14.19 5.02
CA LYS A 104 22.17 14.72 6.18
C LYS A 104 23.36 13.82 6.56
N TYR A 105 23.16 12.50 6.59
CA TYR A 105 24.23 11.53 6.85
C TYR A 105 25.37 11.65 5.81
N LEU A 106 25.05 11.71 4.53
CA LEU A 106 26.03 11.87 3.44
C LEU A 106 26.74 13.23 3.49
N SER A 107 26.04 14.29 3.93
CA SER A 107 26.64 15.61 4.16
C SER A 107 27.65 15.60 5.31
N SER A 108 27.38 14.86 6.39
CA SER A 108 28.33 14.66 7.50
C SER A 108 29.60 13.93 7.04
N LEU A 109 29.46 12.89 6.20
CA LEU A 109 30.62 12.22 5.60
C LEU A 109 31.47 13.16 4.76
N HIS A 110 30.84 14.06 4.00
CA HIS A 110 31.56 15.08 3.26
C HIS A 110 32.30 16.06 4.17
N ALA A 111 31.64 16.54 5.23
CA ALA A 111 32.26 17.44 6.21
C ALA A 111 33.49 16.80 6.88
N LEU A 112 33.43 15.52 7.24
CA LEU A 112 34.57 14.78 7.80
C LEU A 112 35.73 14.65 6.82
N MET A 113 35.43 14.46 5.53
CA MET A 113 36.47 14.48 4.49
C MET A 113 37.13 15.86 4.38
N LEU A 114 36.35 16.95 4.44
CA LEU A 114 36.90 18.31 4.45
C LEU A 114 37.78 18.58 5.67
N GLU A 115 37.34 18.14 6.85
CA GLU A 115 38.12 18.25 8.08
C GLU A 115 39.44 17.48 7.98
N ALA A 116 39.42 16.27 7.43
CA ALA A 116 40.62 15.46 7.23
C ALA A 116 41.60 16.11 6.25
N VAL A 117 41.11 16.73 5.16
CA VAL A 117 41.96 17.50 4.24
C VAL A 117 42.54 18.74 4.92
N ALA A 118 41.77 19.43 5.76
CA ALA A 118 42.25 20.60 6.51
C ALA A 118 43.37 20.22 7.49
N LYS A 119 43.25 19.09 8.20
CA LYS A 119 44.29 18.55 9.08
C LYS A 119 45.56 18.23 8.29
N PHE A 120 45.45 17.51 7.18
CA PHE A 120 46.58 17.27 6.29
C PHE A 120 47.25 18.57 5.82
N ALA A 121 46.45 19.56 5.39
CA ALA A 121 46.98 20.84 4.94
C ALA A 121 47.74 21.59 6.04
N ALA A 122 47.27 21.54 7.29
CA ALA A 122 47.96 22.12 8.44
C ALA A 122 49.27 21.38 8.74
N GLU A 123 49.25 20.05 8.73
CA GLU A 123 50.43 19.21 9.01
C GLU A 123 51.55 19.36 7.98
N MET A 124 51.25 19.77 6.74
CA MET A 124 52.26 19.91 5.69
C MET A 124 53.00 21.25 5.70
N LYS A 125 52.44 22.31 6.28
CA LYS A 125 52.97 23.68 6.15
C LYS A 125 54.44 23.82 6.57
N ASP A 126 54.81 23.15 7.65
CA ASP A 126 56.13 23.27 8.28
C ASP A 126 57.06 22.09 7.97
N LYS A 127 56.65 21.18 7.06
CA LYS A 127 57.49 20.04 6.68
C LYS A 127 58.47 20.41 5.57
N ASP A 128 59.67 19.87 5.66
CA ASP A 128 60.63 19.83 4.56
C ASP A 128 60.57 18.45 3.90
N LEU A 129 59.87 18.36 2.76
CA LEU A 129 59.63 17.11 2.05
C LEU A 129 60.32 17.09 0.70
N ASP A 130 60.92 15.96 0.34
CA ASP A 130 61.24 15.62 -1.03
C ASP A 130 60.10 14.79 -1.67
N LYS A 131 60.35 14.25 -2.87
CA LYS A 131 59.38 13.39 -3.57
C LYS A 131 59.02 12.13 -2.78
N SER A 132 59.97 11.53 -2.07
CA SER A 132 59.74 10.30 -1.29
C SER A 132 58.91 10.60 -0.05
N GLY A 133 59.28 11.66 0.69
CA GLY A 133 58.55 12.15 1.86
C GLY A 133 57.11 12.53 1.51
N LEU A 134 56.88 13.18 0.37
CA LEU A 134 55.52 13.45 -0.14
C LEU A 134 54.75 12.15 -0.45
N GLY A 135 55.42 11.15 -1.03
CA GLY A 135 54.82 9.84 -1.30
C GLY A 135 54.30 9.17 -0.04
N ALA A 136 55.09 9.17 1.03
CA ALA A 136 54.68 8.65 2.33
C ALA A 136 53.52 9.46 2.93
N ALA A 137 53.65 10.79 2.99
CA ALA A 137 52.64 11.67 3.57
C ALA A 137 51.28 11.58 2.85
N THR A 138 51.27 11.49 1.51
CA THR A 138 50.02 11.37 0.75
C THR A 138 49.40 9.98 0.86
N LYS A 139 50.19 8.92 1.06
CA LYS A 139 49.69 7.58 1.35
C LYS A 139 49.02 7.53 2.73
N GLU A 140 49.66 8.11 3.73
CA GLU A 140 49.09 8.25 5.09
C GLU A 140 47.81 9.08 5.07
N ALA A 141 47.80 10.20 4.35
CA ALA A 141 46.61 11.03 4.20
C ALA A 141 45.44 10.26 3.57
N LYS A 142 45.68 9.48 2.51
CA LYS A 142 44.64 8.62 1.90
C LYS A 142 44.06 7.63 2.91
N ALA A 143 44.91 7.00 3.72
CA ALA A 143 44.47 6.08 4.76
C ALA A 143 43.66 6.79 5.85
N ALA A 144 44.10 7.96 6.30
CA ALA A 144 43.39 8.79 7.28
C ALA A 144 42.01 9.23 6.77
N PHE A 145 41.92 9.63 5.49
CA PHE A 145 40.66 10.05 4.86
C PHE A 145 39.67 8.88 4.78
N ALA A 146 40.13 7.70 4.35
CA ALA A 146 39.32 6.49 4.32
C ALA A 146 38.87 6.08 5.73
N LYS A 147 39.75 6.21 6.72
CA LYS A 147 39.45 5.90 8.12
C LYS A 147 38.38 6.84 8.69
N ALA A 148 38.47 8.15 8.43
CA ALA A 148 37.49 9.13 8.92
C ALA A 148 36.06 8.81 8.45
N VAL A 149 35.91 8.44 7.17
CA VAL A 149 34.64 7.99 6.60
C VAL A 149 34.19 6.69 7.26
N LYS A 150 35.06 5.67 7.32
CA LYS A 150 34.73 4.36 7.89
C LYS A 150 34.33 4.42 9.36
N ASP A 151 35.04 5.20 10.17
CA ASP A 151 34.76 5.39 11.60
C ASP A 151 33.37 5.99 11.80
N TYR A 152 32.99 7.00 11.00
CA TYR A 152 31.67 7.61 11.12
C TYR A 152 30.56 6.69 10.66
N THR A 153 30.76 5.99 9.54
CA THR A 153 29.85 4.97 9.04
C THR A 153 29.61 3.87 10.09
N SER A 154 30.67 3.39 10.75
CA SER A 154 30.54 2.40 11.83
C SER A 154 29.83 2.98 13.06
N LYS A 155 30.18 4.20 13.51
CA LYS A 155 29.55 4.86 14.66
C LYS A 155 28.07 5.15 14.48
N THR A 156 27.63 5.31 13.24
CA THR A 156 26.25 5.64 12.91
C THR A 156 25.42 4.45 12.44
N SER A 157 26.00 3.24 12.48
CA SER A 157 25.38 2.02 11.93
C SER A 157 24.91 2.25 10.49
N ASN A 158 25.81 2.74 9.63
CA ASN A 158 25.53 3.13 8.25
C ASN A 158 24.43 4.21 8.09
N GLY A 159 24.21 5.03 9.13
CA GLY A 159 23.22 6.11 9.13
C GLY A 159 21.94 5.78 9.91
N SER A 160 21.72 4.52 10.31
CA SER A 160 20.52 4.12 11.05
C SER A 160 20.32 4.94 12.33
N SER A 161 21.38 5.16 13.12
CA SER A 161 21.29 5.95 14.36
C SER A 161 21.02 7.45 14.15
N VAL A 162 21.04 7.92 12.90
CA VAL A 162 20.69 9.29 12.52
C VAL A 162 19.42 9.36 11.66
N GLY A 163 18.62 8.30 11.65
CA GLY A 163 17.29 8.27 11.04
C GLY A 163 17.22 7.66 9.64
N VAL A 164 18.30 7.03 9.15
CA VAL A 164 18.30 6.30 7.86
C VAL A 164 17.77 4.89 8.10
N TYR A 165 16.45 4.80 8.23
CA TYR A 165 15.66 3.57 8.32
C TYR A 165 14.28 3.84 7.71
N LEU A 166 13.46 2.81 7.49
CA LEU A 166 12.05 2.95 7.09
C LEU A 166 11.19 2.40 8.23
N ASP A 167 10.21 3.19 8.67
CA ASP A 167 9.17 2.69 9.57
C ASP A 167 8.15 1.86 8.79
N TYR A 168 7.62 0.82 9.43
CA TYR A 168 6.51 0.07 8.88
C TYR A 168 5.26 0.95 8.79
N ILE A 169 4.60 0.93 7.63
CA ILE A 169 3.36 1.66 7.37
C ILE A 169 2.31 0.65 6.92
N GLU A 170 1.30 0.45 7.77
CA GLU A 170 0.12 -0.37 7.46
C GLU A 170 -0.51 0.05 6.12
N PRO A 171 -1.10 -0.90 5.37
CA PRO A 171 -1.94 -0.58 4.21
C PRO A 171 -3.02 0.44 4.57
N ASP A 172 -3.42 1.28 3.61
CA ASP A 172 -4.57 2.15 3.86
C ASP A 172 -5.83 1.28 4.00
N PRO A 173 -6.75 1.60 4.93
CA PRO A 173 -7.97 0.80 5.07
C PRO A 173 -8.80 0.84 3.77
N ALA A 174 -9.41 -0.29 3.43
CA ALA A 174 -10.28 -0.35 2.27
C ALA A 174 -11.50 0.54 2.43
N THR A 175 -12.09 0.94 1.30
CA THR A 175 -13.35 1.67 1.26
C THR A 175 -14.45 0.81 0.67
N PHE A 176 -15.63 0.81 1.30
CA PHE A 176 -16.79 0.06 0.82
C PHE A 176 -17.85 0.99 0.24
N LYS A 177 -18.30 0.69 -0.97
CA LYS A 177 -19.39 1.39 -1.67
C LYS A 177 -20.49 0.40 -2.00
N LYS A 178 -21.76 0.77 -1.78
CA LYS A 178 -22.90 -0.07 -2.12
C LYS A 178 -23.96 0.68 -2.92
N THR A 179 -24.58 -0.01 -3.86
CA THR A 179 -25.82 0.39 -4.52
C THR A 179 -26.80 -0.78 -4.45
N VAL A 180 -27.71 -0.70 -3.48
CA VAL A 180 -28.77 -1.69 -3.25
C VAL A 180 -30.11 -0.96 -3.24
N PRO A 181 -30.82 -0.88 -4.38
CA PRO A 181 -32.13 -0.27 -4.43
C PRO A 181 -33.20 -1.22 -3.88
N ALA A 182 -34.40 -0.69 -3.64
CA ALA A 182 -35.59 -1.52 -3.37
C ALA A 182 -35.84 -2.51 -4.53
N PRO A 183 -36.39 -3.71 -4.23
CA PRO A 183 -36.63 -4.72 -5.24
C PRO A 183 -37.65 -4.26 -6.28
N LYS A 184 -37.37 -4.56 -7.55
CA LYS A 184 -38.37 -4.40 -8.61
C LYS A 184 -39.38 -5.55 -8.55
N SER A 185 -40.66 -5.22 -8.49
CA SER A 185 -41.73 -6.21 -8.56
C SER A 185 -41.96 -6.69 -10.00
N SER A 186 -42.17 -7.98 -10.14
CA SER A 186 -42.63 -8.63 -11.37
C SER A 186 -43.62 -9.74 -11.03
N THR A 187 -44.35 -10.25 -12.02
CA THR A 187 -45.36 -11.27 -11.77
C THR A 187 -45.30 -12.41 -12.77
N TYR A 188 -45.70 -13.61 -12.35
CA TYR A 188 -46.06 -14.70 -13.25
C TYR A 188 -47.54 -15.04 -13.09
N THR A 189 -48.16 -15.59 -14.14
CA THR A 189 -49.60 -15.85 -14.15
C THR A 189 -49.93 -17.24 -13.63
N VAL A 190 -50.95 -17.36 -12.78
CA VAL A 190 -51.59 -18.61 -12.36
C VAL A 190 -53.06 -18.62 -12.78
N ALA A 191 -53.51 -19.73 -13.36
CA ALA A 191 -54.87 -19.88 -13.86
C ALA A 191 -55.66 -20.86 -12.98
N GLY A 192 -56.97 -20.67 -12.89
CA GLY A 192 -57.84 -21.52 -12.08
C GLY A 192 -59.11 -20.78 -11.68
N LYS A 193 -60.27 -21.39 -11.87
CA LYS A 193 -61.56 -20.73 -11.54
C LYS A 193 -61.90 -20.77 -10.04
N THR A 194 -61.20 -21.60 -9.27
CA THR A 194 -61.40 -21.81 -7.83
C THR A 194 -60.05 -21.75 -7.09
N ILE A 195 -60.06 -21.58 -5.76
CA ILE A 195 -58.83 -21.52 -4.96
C ILE A 195 -58.10 -22.86 -4.99
N ALA A 196 -58.81 -23.98 -4.94
CA ALA A 196 -58.21 -25.30 -5.10
C ALA A 196 -57.52 -25.48 -6.46
N ALA A 197 -58.07 -24.93 -7.53
CA ALA A 197 -57.44 -24.97 -8.85
C ALA A 197 -56.17 -24.11 -8.90
N VAL A 198 -56.20 -22.93 -8.28
CA VAL A 198 -55.02 -22.04 -8.16
C VAL A 198 -53.94 -22.69 -7.31
N PHE A 199 -54.31 -23.28 -6.17
CA PHE A 199 -53.40 -24.02 -5.29
C PHE A 199 -52.68 -25.14 -6.06
N LYS A 200 -53.41 -25.98 -6.79
CA LYS A 200 -52.81 -27.05 -7.62
C LYS A 200 -51.81 -26.55 -8.68
N VAL A 201 -51.92 -25.31 -9.13
CA VAL A 201 -50.96 -24.70 -10.06
C VAL A 201 -49.73 -24.16 -9.32
N LEU A 202 -49.93 -23.56 -8.15
CA LEU A 202 -48.85 -23.06 -7.29
C LEU A 202 -48.01 -24.19 -6.70
N ASP A 203 -48.65 -25.26 -6.23
CA ASP A 203 -48.03 -26.44 -5.61
C ASP A 203 -47.08 -27.20 -6.57
N LYS A 204 -47.30 -27.07 -7.88
CA LYS A 204 -46.42 -27.62 -8.91
C LYS A 204 -45.14 -26.81 -9.12
N ARG A 205 -45.00 -25.64 -8.48
CA ARG A 205 -43.83 -24.78 -8.59
C ARG A 205 -42.95 -24.96 -7.36
N SER A 206 -41.64 -24.82 -7.56
CA SER A 206 -40.69 -24.82 -6.45
C SER A 206 -40.79 -23.57 -5.57
N PHE A 207 -41.60 -22.58 -5.94
CA PHE A 207 -41.82 -21.36 -5.17
C PHE A 207 -43.15 -20.70 -5.54
N TRP A 208 -43.83 -20.12 -4.56
CA TRP A 208 -45.03 -19.30 -4.79
C TRP A 208 -44.66 -17.85 -5.04
N GLY A 209 -43.73 -17.29 -4.25
CA GLY A 209 -43.07 -16.00 -4.45
C GLY A 209 -41.56 -16.22 -4.59
N ARG A 210 -40.83 -15.23 -5.11
CA ARG A 210 -39.37 -15.34 -5.15
C ARG A 210 -38.65 -14.01 -5.10
N TYR A 211 -37.82 -13.83 -4.09
CA TYR A 211 -36.78 -12.82 -4.05
C TYR A 211 -35.50 -13.27 -4.77
N ARG A 212 -34.85 -12.33 -5.46
CA ARG A 212 -33.51 -12.49 -6.04
C ARG A 212 -32.70 -11.22 -5.85
N SER A 213 -31.51 -11.30 -5.26
CA SER A 213 -30.65 -10.14 -4.98
C SER A 213 -29.76 -9.71 -6.17
N HIS A 214 -29.33 -10.64 -7.04
CA HIS A 214 -28.42 -10.37 -8.17
C HIS A 214 -27.19 -9.50 -7.82
N PRO A 215 -26.40 -9.85 -6.80
CA PRO A 215 -25.25 -9.05 -6.40
C PRO A 215 -24.11 -9.20 -7.41
N LYS A 216 -23.35 -8.11 -7.59
CA LYS A 216 -22.10 -8.06 -8.34
C LYS A 216 -21.14 -7.15 -7.59
N TYR A 217 -19.84 -7.39 -7.75
CA TYR A 217 -18.82 -6.50 -7.21
C TYR A 217 -17.87 -5.98 -8.30
N LYS A 218 -17.17 -4.91 -7.96
CA LYS A 218 -15.94 -4.44 -8.60
C LYS A 218 -14.97 -4.05 -7.50
N ALA A 219 -13.69 -4.39 -7.67
CA ALA A 219 -12.64 -3.96 -6.77
C ALA A 219 -11.56 -3.16 -7.51
N SER A 220 -10.87 -2.29 -6.77
CA SER A 220 -9.60 -1.69 -7.18
C SER A 220 -8.59 -1.89 -6.06
N PHE A 221 -7.32 -1.98 -6.41
CA PHE A 221 -6.26 -2.39 -5.50
C PHE A 221 -5.25 -1.29 -5.21
N GLN A 222 -4.58 -1.41 -4.07
CA GLN A 222 -3.38 -0.69 -3.71
C GLN A 222 -2.19 -1.26 -4.47
N LEU A 223 -1.05 -0.58 -4.39
CA LEU A 223 0.17 -1.00 -5.09
C LEU A 223 0.67 -2.38 -4.63
N ASP A 224 0.40 -2.73 -3.37
CA ASP A 224 0.78 -3.99 -2.71
C ASP A 224 -0.28 -5.08 -2.82
N GLY A 225 -1.30 -4.89 -3.66
CA GLY A 225 -2.35 -5.89 -3.91
C GLY A 225 -3.52 -5.87 -2.92
N HIS A 226 -3.48 -5.08 -1.84
CA HIS A 226 -4.62 -4.97 -0.93
C HIS A 226 -5.81 -4.28 -1.62
N VAL A 227 -7.03 -4.68 -1.29
CA VAL A 227 -8.25 -4.00 -1.75
C VAL A 227 -8.23 -2.54 -1.27
N LYS A 228 -8.32 -1.60 -2.22
CA LYS A 228 -8.46 -0.16 -1.96
C LYS A 228 -9.92 0.26 -1.89
N THR A 229 -10.71 -0.23 -2.84
CA THR A 229 -12.14 0.07 -2.93
C THR A 229 -12.88 -1.16 -3.38
N PHE A 230 -13.89 -1.57 -2.62
CA PHE A 230 -14.84 -2.61 -2.98
C PHE A 230 -16.20 -1.96 -3.26
N THR A 231 -16.75 -2.19 -4.44
CA THR A 231 -18.05 -1.65 -4.85
C THR A 231 -19.04 -2.77 -5.11
N LEU A 232 -20.05 -2.90 -4.26
CA LEU A 232 -21.18 -3.80 -4.46
C LEU A 232 -22.31 -3.09 -5.22
N THR A 233 -22.80 -3.72 -6.28
CA THR A 233 -24.02 -3.32 -6.97
C THR A 233 -24.98 -4.48 -7.04
N SER A 234 -26.26 -4.21 -6.77
CA SER A 234 -27.31 -5.23 -6.80
C SER A 234 -28.51 -4.71 -7.57
N LYS A 235 -29.27 -5.64 -8.17
CA LYS A 235 -30.54 -5.36 -8.85
C LYS A 235 -31.62 -6.31 -8.31
N PRO A 236 -32.14 -6.05 -7.10
CA PRO A 236 -33.06 -6.98 -6.48
C PRO A 236 -34.40 -7.04 -7.22
N THR A 237 -35.02 -8.21 -7.23
CA THR A 237 -36.35 -8.43 -7.80
C THR A 237 -37.19 -9.30 -6.89
N ILE A 238 -38.49 -9.01 -6.82
CA ILE A 238 -39.49 -9.91 -6.22
C ILE A 238 -40.44 -10.35 -7.34
N ILE A 239 -40.66 -11.66 -7.45
CA ILE A 239 -41.54 -12.28 -8.43
C ILE A 239 -42.75 -12.85 -7.69
N MET A 240 -43.94 -12.28 -7.94
CA MET A 240 -45.19 -12.67 -7.26
C MET A 240 -46.15 -13.40 -8.19
N PRO A 241 -47.03 -14.27 -7.68
CA PRO A 241 -48.07 -14.87 -8.50
C PRO A 241 -49.18 -13.86 -8.78
N LYS A 242 -49.78 -13.95 -9.97
CA LYS A 242 -50.94 -13.16 -10.40
C LYS A 242 -52.05 -14.10 -10.82
N TRP A 243 -53.17 -14.07 -10.10
CA TRP A 243 -54.32 -14.90 -10.42
C TRP A 243 -55.10 -14.37 -11.63
N LYS A 244 -55.04 -15.10 -12.74
CA LYS A 244 -55.67 -14.75 -14.03
C LYS A 244 -57.18 -14.56 -13.93
N ASP A 245 -57.84 -15.44 -13.19
CA ASP A 245 -59.30 -15.49 -13.06
C ASP A 245 -59.80 -14.78 -11.79
N TYR A 246 -58.96 -13.97 -11.13
CA TYR A 246 -59.30 -13.26 -9.89
C TYR A 246 -60.65 -12.54 -9.97
N SER A 247 -60.94 -11.86 -11.08
CA SER A 247 -62.20 -11.13 -11.26
C SER A 247 -63.45 -12.02 -11.16
N LYS A 248 -63.33 -13.30 -11.52
CA LYS A 248 -64.40 -14.31 -11.49
C LYS A 248 -64.56 -14.98 -10.13
N GLY A 249 -63.61 -14.80 -9.21
CA GLY A 249 -63.69 -15.36 -7.86
C GLY A 249 -64.82 -14.73 -7.05
N ASN A 250 -65.45 -15.53 -6.18
CA ASN A 250 -66.39 -15.04 -5.19
C ASN A 250 -65.67 -14.26 -4.06
N LYS A 251 -66.42 -13.65 -3.14
CA LYS A 251 -65.85 -12.82 -2.07
C LYS A 251 -64.87 -13.60 -1.17
N GLY A 252 -65.21 -14.84 -0.79
CA GLY A 252 -64.36 -15.67 0.06
C GLY A 252 -63.06 -16.08 -0.63
N GLN A 253 -63.16 -16.47 -1.90
CA GLN A 253 -61.99 -16.82 -2.72
C GLN A 253 -61.03 -15.64 -2.89
N LYS A 254 -61.55 -14.44 -3.22
CA LYS A 254 -60.73 -13.22 -3.33
C LYS A 254 -60.06 -12.88 -2.00
N ALA A 255 -60.79 -12.95 -0.89
CA ALA A 255 -60.23 -12.69 0.44
C ALA A 255 -59.10 -13.67 0.80
N SER A 256 -59.27 -14.97 0.50
CA SER A 256 -58.23 -15.96 0.71
C SER A 256 -56.98 -15.67 -0.12
N TRP A 257 -57.14 -15.39 -1.42
CA TRP A 257 -56.05 -15.01 -2.30
C TRP A 257 -55.32 -13.76 -1.82
N ASP A 258 -56.05 -12.70 -1.48
CA ASP A 258 -55.48 -11.41 -1.06
C ASP A 258 -54.73 -11.56 0.27
N SER A 259 -55.25 -12.37 1.20
CA SER A 259 -54.57 -12.69 2.46
C SER A 259 -53.25 -13.43 2.22
N MET A 260 -53.28 -14.50 1.42
CA MET A 260 -52.08 -15.25 1.05
C MET A 260 -51.05 -14.36 0.35
N TRP A 261 -51.48 -13.60 -0.65
CA TRP A 261 -50.61 -12.75 -1.45
C TRP A 261 -49.92 -11.69 -0.58
N LYS A 262 -50.66 -11.08 0.35
CA LYS A 262 -50.11 -10.10 1.29
C LYS A 262 -49.06 -10.74 2.21
N SER A 263 -49.34 -11.91 2.77
CA SER A 263 -48.37 -12.63 3.61
C SER A 263 -47.13 -13.03 2.81
N LEU A 264 -47.30 -13.45 1.57
CA LEU A 264 -46.19 -13.81 0.68
C LEU A 264 -45.34 -12.60 0.31
N ASP A 265 -45.94 -11.44 0.01
CA ASP A 265 -45.19 -10.21 -0.26
C ASP A 265 -44.35 -9.79 0.95
N VAL A 266 -44.88 -9.95 2.16
CA VAL A 266 -44.13 -9.71 3.41
C VAL A 266 -42.97 -10.71 3.55
N HIS A 267 -43.19 -11.99 3.25
CA HIS A 267 -42.17 -13.04 3.25
C HIS A 267 -41.02 -12.72 2.28
N GLU A 268 -41.33 -12.39 1.03
CA GLU A 268 -40.32 -12.06 0.01
C GLU A 268 -39.57 -10.76 0.32
N LYS A 269 -40.23 -9.77 0.93
CA LYS A 269 -39.58 -8.54 1.41
C LYS A 269 -38.62 -8.82 2.57
N HIS A 270 -38.88 -9.84 3.38
CA HIS A 270 -37.98 -10.20 4.47
C HIS A 270 -36.64 -10.75 3.95
N HIS A 271 -36.64 -11.53 2.86
CA HIS A 271 -35.41 -11.92 2.17
C HIS A 271 -34.57 -10.73 1.71
N HIS A 272 -35.21 -9.65 1.25
CA HIS A 272 -34.51 -8.41 0.92
C HIS A 272 -33.89 -7.73 2.15
N THR A 273 -34.57 -7.76 3.30
CA THR A 273 -34.02 -7.29 4.57
C THR A 273 -32.79 -8.08 4.97
N ILE A 274 -32.85 -9.42 4.94
CA ILE A 274 -31.71 -10.30 5.21
C ILE A 274 -30.52 -9.95 4.32
N PHE A 275 -30.75 -9.81 3.01
CA PHE A 275 -29.69 -9.41 2.08
C PHE A 275 -29.10 -8.03 2.42
N SER A 276 -29.93 -7.06 2.79
CA SER A 276 -29.49 -5.71 3.16
C SER A 276 -28.63 -5.69 4.42
N ASP A 277 -28.95 -6.54 5.39
CA ASP A 277 -28.17 -6.74 6.61
C ASP A 277 -26.82 -7.40 6.29
N CYS A 278 -26.83 -8.44 5.46
CA CYS A 278 -25.62 -9.09 4.96
C CYS A 278 -24.69 -8.11 4.24
N VAL A 279 -25.21 -7.26 3.34
CA VAL A 279 -24.41 -6.23 2.66
C VAL A 279 -23.83 -5.21 3.65
N THR A 280 -24.53 -4.93 4.75
CA THR A 280 -24.02 -4.04 5.80
C THR A 280 -22.89 -4.70 6.60
N GLN A 281 -22.96 -6.00 6.87
CA GLN A 281 -21.87 -6.74 7.50
C GLN A 281 -20.68 -6.89 6.56
N LEU A 282 -20.89 -7.22 5.28
CA LEU A 282 -19.84 -7.22 4.26
C LEU A 282 -19.06 -5.91 4.27
N GLY A 283 -19.77 -4.78 4.34
CA GLY A 283 -19.12 -3.47 4.38
C GLY A 283 -18.20 -3.28 5.58
N LYS A 284 -18.52 -3.87 6.74
CA LYS A 284 -17.64 -3.87 7.91
C LYS A 284 -16.44 -4.79 7.69
N THR A 285 -16.68 -6.02 7.23
CA THR A 285 -15.62 -7.00 6.95
C THR A 285 -14.59 -6.45 5.98
N VAL A 286 -15.03 -5.85 4.86
CA VAL A 286 -14.14 -5.25 3.87
C VAL A 286 -13.27 -4.15 4.48
N ILE A 287 -13.80 -3.34 5.40
CA ILE A 287 -13.06 -2.23 6.01
C ILE A 287 -12.08 -2.72 7.08
N SER A 288 -12.43 -3.79 7.81
CA SER A 288 -11.65 -4.29 8.94
C SER A 288 -10.63 -5.38 8.59
N THR A 289 -10.74 -5.98 7.41
CA THR A 289 -9.93 -7.14 7.01
C THR A 289 -9.01 -6.78 5.87
N GLU A 290 -7.77 -7.25 5.94
CA GLU A 290 -6.83 -7.20 4.81
C GLU A 290 -7.23 -8.25 3.78
N ILE A 291 -7.79 -7.80 2.66
CA ILE A 291 -8.18 -8.66 1.54
C ILE A 291 -7.19 -8.40 0.41
N LEU A 292 -6.47 -9.44 -0.03
CA LEU A 292 -5.57 -9.39 -1.16
C LEU A 292 -6.30 -9.66 -2.47
N GLU A 293 -5.73 -9.17 -3.58
CA GLU A 293 -6.25 -9.40 -4.93
C GLU A 293 -6.42 -10.90 -5.26
N GLU A 294 -5.48 -11.72 -4.81
CA GLU A 294 -5.49 -13.18 -5.04
C GLU A 294 -6.62 -13.91 -4.28
N ASP A 295 -7.01 -13.41 -3.11
CA ASP A 295 -8.03 -14.03 -2.25
C ASP A 295 -9.46 -13.52 -2.55
N LEU A 296 -9.59 -12.49 -3.38
CA LEU A 296 -10.83 -11.75 -3.55
C LEU A 296 -11.99 -12.59 -4.09
N GLU A 297 -11.71 -13.55 -4.99
CA GLU A 297 -12.74 -14.42 -5.58
C GLU A 297 -13.31 -15.40 -4.54
N GLU A 298 -12.43 -16.01 -3.74
CA GLU A 298 -12.84 -16.92 -2.65
C GLU A 298 -13.62 -16.15 -1.57
N PHE A 299 -13.09 -15.01 -1.13
CA PHE A 299 -13.79 -14.11 -0.22
C PHE A 299 -15.22 -13.78 -0.71
N TRP A 300 -15.38 -13.44 -1.99
CA TRP A 300 -16.70 -13.14 -2.55
C TRP A 300 -17.64 -14.34 -2.58
N LYS A 301 -17.12 -15.51 -2.95
CA LYS A 301 -17.88 -16.76 -2.99
C LYS A 301 -18.39 -17.13 -1.60
N ASP A 302 -17.54 -17.07 -0.59
CA ASP A 302 -17.89 -17.42 0.79
C ASP A 302 -18.94 -16.46 1.36
N GLU A 303 -18.73 -15.16 1.16
CA GLU A 303 -19.69 -14.13 1.56
C GLU A 303 -21.05 -14.40 0.92
N THR A 304 -21.11 -14.57 -0.40
CA THR A 304 -22.38 -14.78 -1.10
C THR A 304 -23.06 -16.12 -0.78
N SER A 305 -22.29 -17.18 -0.51
CA SER A 305 -22.84 -18.45 -0.03
C SER A 305 -23.51 -18.27 1.32
N SER A 306 -22.85 -17.60 2.27
CA SER A 306 -23.41 -17.35 3.61
C SER A 306 -24.71 -16.55 3.58
N TRP A 307 -24.89 -15.68 2.56
CA TRP A 307 -26.14 -14.92 2.38
C TRP A 307 -27.28 -15.80 1.87
N GLN A 308 -26.98 -16.81 1.07
CA GLN A 308 -27.96 -17.79 0.61
C GLN A 308 -28.38 -18.67 1.79
N ASP A 309 -27.44 -19.18 2.58
CA ASP A 309 -27.73 -20.01 3.75
C ASP A 309 -28.67 -19.31 4.76
N LYS A 310 -28.50 -17.99 4.95
CA LYS A 310 -29.38 -17.19 5.83
C LYS A 310 -30.80 -17.04 5.28
N GLN A 311 -30.95 -16.94 3.95
CA GLN A 311 -32.26 -16.91 3.32
C GLN A 311 -32.93 -18.29 3.41
N ASP A 312 -32.19 -19.36 3.13
CA ASP A 312 -32.70 -20.73 3.22
C ASP A 312 -33.11 -21.07 4.66
N ALA A 313 -32.32 -20.69 5.66
CA ALA A 313 -32.69 -20.86 7.07
C ALA A 313 -33.96 -20.08 7.46
N PHE A 314 -34.22 -18.92 6.83
CA PHE A 314 -35.46 -18.18 7.05
C PHE A 314 -36.65 -18.89 6.40
N ASP A 315 -36.49 -19.42 5.19
CA ASP A 315 -37.49 -20.24 4.52
C ASP A 315 -37.82 -21.50 5.35
N ASP A 316 -36.81 -22.25 5.79
CA ASP A 316 -37.00 -23.45 6.64
C ASP A 316 -37.75 -23.11 7.93
N LYS A 317 -37.35 -22.04 8.61
CA LYS A 317 -37.98 -21.60 9.87
C LYS A 317 -39.45 -21.20 9.69
N THR A 318 -39.81 -20.68 8.53
CA THR A 318 -41.16 -20.18 8.25
C THR A 318 -42.01 -21.18 7.47
N ASP A 319 -41.47 -22.35 7.14
CA ASP A 319 -42.05 -23.31 6.19
C ASP A 319 -42.42 -22.61 4.87
N HIS A 320 -41.43 -21.94 4.27
CA HIS A 320 -41.59 -21.10 3.08
C HIS A 320 -42.71 -20.05 3.22
N GLY A 321 -42.89 -19.51 4.43
CA GLY A 321 -43.92 -18.53 4.76
C GLY A 321 -45.27 -19.12 5.22
N ALA A 322 -45.49 -20.44 5.15
CA ALA A 322 -46.74 -21.07 5.58
C ALA A 322 -47.05 -20.77 7.06
N ASN A 323 -46.04 -20.84 7.94
CA ASN A 323 -46.14 -20.48 9.36
C ASN A 323 -46.38 -18.97 9.61
N LYS A 324 -46.36 -18.16 8.55
CA LYS A 324 -46.65 -16.72 8.56
C LYS A 324 -47.92 -16.37 7.76
N GLY A 325 -48.74 -17.37 7.43
CA GLY A 325 -50.03 -17.17 6.77
C GLY A 325 -49.97 -17.13 5.25
N VAL A 326 -48.89 -17.62 4.63
CA VAL A 326 -48.89 -17.95 3.20
C VAL A 326 -49.68 -19.24 3.00
N VAL A 327 -51.01 -19.14 3.09
CA VAL A 327 -51.93 -20.28 2.99
C VAL A 327 -53.12 -19.91 2.12
N LEU A 328 -53.57 -20.86 1.31
CA LEU A 328 -54.81 -20.75 0.55
C LEU A 328 -55.92 -21.54 1.23
N ASP A 329 -57.04 -20.88 1.51
CA ASP A 329 -58.24 -21.45 2.10
C ASP A 329 -59.28 -21.69 1.01
N ALA A 330 -59.51 -22.97 0.71
CA ALA A 330 -60.48 -23.41 -0.29
C ALA A 330 -61.89 -23.61 0.30
N SER A 331 -62.15 -23.24 1.56
CA SER A 331 -63.47 -23.38 2.22
C SER A 331 -64.61 -22.68 1.50
N SER A 332 -64.28 -21.67 0.67
CA SER A 332 -65.22 -20.88 -0.12
C SER A 332 -65.32 -21.34 -1.59
N ASP A 333 -64.73 -22.49 -1.95
CA ASP A 333 -64.92 -23.10 -3.26
C ASP A 333 -66.32 -23.74 -3.39
N PRO A 334 -66.93 -23.72 -4.60
CA PRO A 334 -68.26 -24.27 -4.85
C PRO A 334 -68.31 -25.80 -4.90
#